data_AF-A0A7C2LCU5-F1
#
_entry.id   AF-A0A7C2LCU5-F1
#
_cell.length_a   1.000
_cell.length_b   1.000
_cell.length_c   1.000
_cell.angle_alpha   90.00
_cell.angle_beta   90.00
_cell.angle_gamma   90.00
#
_symmetry.space_group_name_H-M   'P 1'
#
loop_
_entity.id
_entity.type
_entity.pdbx_description
1 polymer ?
#
loop_
_entity_poly.entity_id
_entity_poly.type
_entity_poly.pdbx_seq_one_letter_code
_entity_poly.pdbx_strand_id
1 'polypeptide(L)'
;MERSRRTEELLDRVERMVEEDPQVLVPVRKLWMRLQQECPWMSPPTFAEFLALLREDERFEYWSLGDPHEEEPPAQGGYGSVREAAACERGPRVKLRRIPMTEALLIQILRHYIQGMLEILR
;
A
#
# COMPACT_ATOMS: atom_id res chain seq x y z
N MET A 1 18.92 -11.47 -11.04
CA MET A 1 18.17 -10.73 -12.09
C MET A 1 18.57 -9.28 -11.98
N GLU A 2 19.08 -8.69 -13.05
CA GLU A 2 19.40 -7.27 -13.09
C GLU A 2 18.09 -6.48 -13.17
N ARG A 3 17.79 -5.68 -12.14
CA ARG A 3 16.60 -4.81 -12.16
C ARG A 3 16.85 -3.62 -13.06
N SER A 4 15.82 -3.22 -13.80
CA SER A 4 15.93 -2.01 -14.61
C SER A 4 16.07 -0.79 -13.70
N ARG A 5 16.86 0.21 -14.12
CA ARG A 5 17.02 1.48 -13.39
C ARG A 5 15.67 2.14 -13.05
N ARG A 6 14.68 2.02 -13.94
CA ARG A 6 13.33 2.55 -13.73
C ARG A 6 12.59 1.83 -12.61
N THR A 7 12.76 0.52 -12.49
CA THR A 7 12.18 -0.29 -11.41
C THR A 7 12.76 0.13 -10.07
N GLU A 8 14.06 0.38 -10.01
CA GLU A 8 14.71 0.83 -8.78
C GLU A 8 14.23 2.23 -8.38
N GLU A 9 14.19 3.18 -9.31
CA GLU A 9 13.66 4.53 -9.08
C GLU A 9 12.20 4.52 -8.60
N LEU A 10 11.39 3.60 -9.11
CA LEU A 10 10.01 3.36 -8.65
C LEU A 10 10.00 2.88 -7.19
N LEU A 11 10.78 1.86 -6.87
CA LEU A 11 10.80 1.26 -5.53
C LEU A 11 11.40 2.22 -4.48
N ASP A 12 12.38 3.04 -4.85
CA ASP A 12 12.88 4.14 -4.03
C ASP A 12 11.82 5.22 -3.76
N ARG A 13 10.91 5.45 -4.71
CA ARG A 13 9.77 6.34 -4.48
C ARG A 13 8.78 5.72 -3.51
N VAL A 14 8.46 4.44 -3.68
CA VAL A 14 7.54 3.72 -2.80
C VAL A 14 8.08 3.63 -1.37
N GLU A 15 9.38 3.35 -1.21
CA GLU A 15 10.01 3.31 0.11
C GLU A 15 9.81 4.63 0.87
N ARG A 16 10.05 5.77 0.21
CA ARG A 16 9.78 7.10 0.79
C ARG A 16 8.30 7.31 1.12
N MET A 17 7.40 6.86 0.25
CA MET A 17 5.96 6.97 0.52
C MET A 17 5.52 6.16 1.73
N VAL A 18 6.10 4.97 1.95
CA VAL A 18 5.84 4.15 3.14
C VAL A 18 6.44 4.78 4.39
N GLU A 19 7.64 5.36 4.29
CA GLU A 19 8.30 6.05 5.41
C GLU A 19 7.56 7.33 5.85
N GLU A 20 6.96 8.06 4.90
CA GLU A 20 6.19 9.27 5.17
C GLU A 20 4.73 8.98 5.59
N ASP A 21 4.24 7.74 5.44
CA ASP A 21 2.86 7.40 5.76
C ASP A 21 2.65 7.31 7.29
N PRO A 22 1.58 7.91 7.84
CA PRO A 22 1.28 7.75 9.26
C PRO A 22 0.92 6.31 9.66
N GLN A 23 0.52 5.45 8.71
CA GLN A 23 0.29 4.03 8.95
C GLN A 23 1.59 3.24 8.77
N VAL A 24 1.87 2.35 9.71
CA VAL A 24 3.03 1.44 9.62
C VAL A 24 2.81 0.34 8.58
N LEU A 25 1.59 -0.21 8.55
CA LEU A 25 1.13 -1.16 7.55
C LEU A 25 0.30 -0.40 6.52
N VAL A 26 0.96 0.05 5.46
CA VAL A 26 0.34 0.89 4.45
C VAL A 26 -0.41 0.01 3.44
N PRO A 27 -1.66 0.34 3.07
CA PRO A 27 -2.38 -0.33 2.00
C PRO A 27 -1.63 -0.22 0.67
N VAL A 28 -1.40 -1.36 0.00
CA VAL A 28 -0.68 -1.38 -1.28
C VAL A 28 -1.45 -0.61 -2.37
N ARG A 29 -2.79 -0.67 -2.33
CA ARG A 29 -3.67 0.06 -3.26
C ARG A 29 -3.51 1.57 -3.13
N LYS A 30 -3.43 2.09 -1.90
CA LYS A 30 -3.14 3.50 -1.60
C LYS A 30 -1.80 3.93 -2.23
N LEU A 31 -0.75 3.14 -2.05
CA LEU A 31 0.57 3.42 -2.64
C LEU A 31 0.52 3.43 -4.17
N TRP A 32 -0.09 2.41 -4.77
CA TRP A 32 -0.20 2.29 -6.23
C TRP A 32 -0.95 3.47 -6.86
N MET A 33 -2.03 3.93 -6.24
CA MET A 33 -2.78 5.08 -6.71
C MET A 33 -2.00 6.39 -6.57
N ARG A 34 -1.37 6.59 -5.41
CA ARG A 34 -0.57 7.80 -5.16
C ARG A 34 0.64 7.84 -6.10
N LEU A 35 1.23 6.70 -6.45
CA LEU A 35 2.29 6.59 -7.45
C LEU A 35 1.81 7.04 -8.84
N GLN A 36 0.61 6.63 -9.28
CA GLN A 36 0.04 7.07 -10.56
C GLN A 36 -0.20 8.58 -10.62
N GLN A 37 -0.58 9.18 -9.49
CA GLN A 37 -0.82 10.62 -9.39
C GLN A 37 0.49 11.43 -9.36
N GLU A 38 1.50 10.96 -8.63
CA GLU A 38 2.75 11.69 -8.42
C GLU A 38 3.81 11.42 -9.50
N CYS A 39 3.71 10.32 -10.23
CA CYS A 39 4.68 9.92 -11.25
C CYS A 39 4.00 9.60 -12.61
N PRO A 40 3.24 10.54 -13.20
CA PRO A 40 2.53 10.31 -14.47
C PRO A 40 3.48 10.10 -15.67
N TRP A 41 4.76 10.45 -15.52
CA TRP A 41 5.82 10.29 -16.52
C TRP A 41 6.36 8.86 -16.60
N MET A 42 6.05 8.02 -15.62
CA MET A 42 6.40 6.61 -15.60
C MET A 42 5.13 5.86 -16.02
N SER A 43 5.16 5.09 -17.12
CA SER A 43 4.03 4.18 -17.42
C SER A 43 3.83 3.29 -16.19
N PRO A 44 2.76 3.49 -15.41
CA PRO A 44 2.66 2.84 -14.11
C PRO A 44 2.44 1.35 -14.34
N PRO A 45 3.10 0.47 -13.55
CA PRO A 45 2.81 -0.96 -13.61
C PRO A 45 1.32 -1.19 -13.32
N THR A 46 0.77 -2.25 -13.88
CA THR A 46 -0.52 -2.76 -13.43
C THR A 46 -0.45 -3.08 -11.93
N PHE A 47 -1.60 -3.12 -11.26
CA PHE A 47 -1.62 -3.42 -9.83
C PHE A 47 -0.98 -4.78 -9.49
N ALA A 48 -1.16 -5.78 -10.36
CA ALA A 48 -0.54 -7.10 -10.20
C ALA A 48 0.99 -7.05 -10.34
N GLU A 49 1.50 -6.32 -11.34
CA GLU A 49 2.95 -6.11 -11.50
C GLU A 49 3.54 -5.34 -10.31
N PHE A 50 2.82 -4.32 -9.81
CA PHE A 50 3.23 -3.58 -8.63
C PHE A 50 3.32 -4.46 -7.38
N LEU A 51 2.32 -5.33 -7.18
CA LEU A 51 2.33 -6.32 -6.09
C LEU A 51 3.52 -7.28 -6.21
N ALA A 52 3.81 -7.78 -7.41
CA ALA A 52 4.94 -8.67 -7.64
C ALA A 52 6.27 -7.97 -7.30
N LEU A 53 6.46 -6.72 -7.75
CA LEU A 53 7.64 -5.92 -7.44
C LEU A 53 7.86 -5.74 -5.93
N LEU A 54 6.80 -5.46 -5.18
CA LEU A 54 6.90 -5.32 -3.71
C LEU A 54 7.18 -6.65 -3.00
N ARG A 55 6.64 -7.77 -3.50
CA ARG A 55 6.88 -9.10 -2.91
C ARG A 55 8.32 -9.57 -3.15
N GLU A 56 8.91 -9.20 -4.27
CA GLU A 56 10.26 -9.59 -4.67
C GLU A 56 11.36 -8.69 -4.08
N ASP A 57 11.02 -7.52 -3.56
CA ASP A 57 11.99 -6.56 -3.01
C ASP A 57 12.16 -6.73 -1.48
N GLU A 58 13.41 -6.92 -1.07
CA GLU A 58 13.79 -7.24 0.31
C GLU A 58 13.56 -6.08 1.29
N ARG A 59 13.43 -4.84 0.80
CA ARG A 59 13.12 -3.68 1.65
C ARG A 59 11.70 -3.76 2.21
N PHE A 60 10.83 -4.50 1.55
CA PHE A 60 9.43 -4.57 1.89
C PHE A 60 9.11 -5.90 2.58
N GLU A 61 8.13 -5.83 3.47
CA GLU A 61 7.51 -6.99 4.09
C GLU A 61 6.02 -6.94 3.75
N TYR A 62 5.58 -7.95 3.02
CA TYR A 62 4.23 -8.05 2.48
C TYR A 62 3.30 -8.79 3.44
N TRP A 63 2.11 -8.24 3.65
CA TRP A 63 1.09 -8.76 4.56
C TRP A 63 -0.23 -8.91 3.80
N SER A 64 -0.64 -10.16 3.55
CA SER A 64 -1.96 -10.47 3.01
C SER A 64 -2.99 -10.38 4.15
N LEU A 65 -3.38 -9.16 4.48
CA LEU A 65 -4.43 -8.84 5.44
C LEU A 65 -5.68 -8.47 4.65
N GLY A 66 -6.68 -9.35 4.60
CA GLY A 66 -7.94 -9.09 3.89
C GLY A 66 -8.50 -10.31 3.19
N ASP A 67 -9.53 -10.08 2.38
CA ASP A 67 -10.09 -11.10 1.49
C ASP A 67 -9.15 -11.26 0.27
N PRO A 68 -8.77 -12.48 -0.13
CA PRO A 68 -7.95 -12.70 -1.33
C PRO A 68 -8.54 -12.10 -2.62
N HIS A 69 -9.85 -11.86 -2.69
CA HIS A 69 -10.48 -11.13 -3.80
C HIS A 69 -10.07 -9.65 -3.87
N GLU A 70 -9.53 -9.06 -2.80
CA GLU A 70 -9.07 -7.67 -2.76
C GLU A 70 -7.67 -7.47 -3.38
N GLU A 71 -7.02 -8.56 -3.81
CA GLU A 71 -5.83 -8.52 -4.68
C GLU A 71 -6.19 -8.26 -6.16
N GLU A 72 -7.47 -8.24 -6.52
CA GLU A 72 -7.93 -7.92 -7.87
C GLU A 72 -7.80 -6.41 -8.19
N PRO A 73 -7.44 -6.05 -9.44
CA PRO A 73 -7.33 -4.66 -9.85
C PRO A 73 -8.69 -3.95 -9.69
N PRO A 74 -8.71 -2.68 -9.24
CA PRO A 74 -9.98 -1.98 -9.07
C PRO A 74 -10.68 -1.86 -10.41
N ALA A 75 -12.00 -2.10 -10.43
CA ALA A 75 -12.82 -1.79 -11.59
C ALA A 75 -12.68 -0.30 -11.90
N GLN A 76 -12.21 0.02 -13.12
CA GLN A 76 -11.94 1.40 -13.53
C GLN A 76 -13.21 2.25 -13.38
N GLY A 77 -13.18 3.22 -12.47
CA GLY A 77 -14.26 4.17 -12.24
C GLY A 77 -13.69 5.43 -11.57
N GLY A 78 -13.98 6.59 -12.14
CA GLY A 78 -13.37 7.88 -11.80
C GLY A 78 -13.36 8.19 -10.31
N TYR A 79 -12.22 8.72 -9.85
CA TYR A 79 -11.83 8.83 -8.46
C TYR A 79 -12.21 10.20 -7.87
N GLY A 80 -12.91 10.23 -6.73
CA GLY A 80 -13.26 11.43 -5.98
C GLY A 80 -14.23 11.27 -4.81
N SER A 81 -14.79 10.08 -4.54
CA SER A 81 -15.78 9.88 -3.48
C SER A 81 -15.20 9.25 -2.20
N VAL A 82 -15.83 9.54 -1.05
CA VAL A 82 -15.47 8.95 0.27
C VAL A 82 -15.48 7.41 0.23
N ARG A 83 -16.34 6.84 -0.62
CA ARG A 83 -16.48 5.39 -0.80
C ARG A 83 -15.28 4.76 -1.51
N GLU A 84 -14.62 5.51 -2.40
CA GLU A 84 -13.38 5.07 -3.06
C GLU A 84 -12.17 5.20 -2.12
N ALA A 85 -12.12 6.26 -1.29
CA ALA A 85 -11.09 6.38 -0.25
C ALA A 85 -11.14 5.18 0.72
N ALA A 86 -12.34 4.76 1.13
CA ALA A 86 -12.52 3.55 1.92
C ALA A 86 -12.11 2.26 1.19
N ALA A 87 -12.23 2.22 -0.15
CA ALA A 87 -11.76 1.09 -0.96
C ALA A 87 -10.22 1.04 -1.06
N CYS A 88 -9.53 2.18 -0.93
CA CYS A 88 -8.06 2.25 -0.92
C CYS A 88 -7.43 1.67 0.35
N GLU A 89 -8.19 1.60 1.44
CA GLU A 89 -7.74 1.09 2.74
C GLU A 89 -7.86 -0.46 2.86
N ARG A 90 -8.43 -1.10 1.83
CA ARG A 90 -8.67 -2.54 1.74
C ARG A 90 -7.54 -3.30 1.03
N GLY A 91 -7.54 -4.61 1.21
CA GLY A 91 -6.59 -5.52 0.59
C GLY A 91 -5.20 -5.47 1.21
N PRO A 92 -4.19 -5.96 0.47
CA PRO A 92 -2.90 -6.25 1.05
C PRO A 92 -2.16 -5.01 1.52
N ARG A 93 -1.29 -5.23 2.51
CA ARG A 93 -0.51 -4.18 3.15
C ARG A 93 0.98 -4.46 3.06
N VAL A 94 1.75 -3.40 3.19
CA VAL A 94 3.20 -3.47 3.17
C VAL A 94 3.77 -2.61 4.30
N LYS A 95 4.89 -3.08 4.86
CA LYS A 95 5.76 -2.27 5.73
C LYS A 95 7.19 -2.33 5.23
N LEU A 96 8.01 -1.38 5.69
CA LEU A 96 9.45 -1.51 5.52
C LEU A 96 9.98 -2.62 6.44
N ARG A 97 10.74 -3.56 5.88
CA ARG A 97 11.33 -4.69 6.59
C ARG A 97 12.26 -4.22 7.72
N ARG A 98 12.94 -3.09 7.54
CA ARG A 98 13.80 -2.47 8.56
C ARG A 98 13.06 -2.03 9.83
N ILE A 99 11.74 -1.86 9.77
CA ILE A 99 10.90 -1.51 10.92
C ILE A 99 10.44 -2.81 11.59
N PRO A 100 10.97 -3.15 12.78
CA PRO A 100 10.60 -4.38 13.47
C PRO A 100 9.14 -4.29 13.95
N MET A 101 8.43 -5.42 13.86
CA MET A 101 7.09 -5.51 14.44
C MET A 101 7.21 -5.65 15.95
N THR A 102 6.93 -4.57 16.69
CA THR A 102 6.95 -4.56 18.16
C THR A 102 5.54 -4.60 18.74
N GLU A 103 5.39 -4.98 20.00
CA GLU A 103 4.09 -4.96 20.69
C GLU A 103 3.44 -3.57 20.66
N ALA A 104 4.24 -2.52 20.89
CA ALA A 104 3.76 -1.13 20.82
C ALA A 104 3.20 -0.79 19.43
N LEU A 105 3.85 -1.28 18.37
CA LEU A 105 3.43 -1.08 17.00
C LEU A 105 2.13 -1.83 16.69
N LEU A 106 2.02 -3.08 17.14
CA LEU A 106 0.80 -3.88 17.02
C LEU A 106 -0.37 -3.21 17.72
N ILE A 107 -0.16 -2.69 18.93
CA ILE A 107 -1.18 -1.93 19.67
C ILE A 107 -1.59 -0.67 18.90
N GLN A 108 -0.64 0.06 18.33
CA GLN A 108 -0.92 1.25 17.52
C GLN A 108 -1.75 0.91 16.28
N ILE A 109 -1.39 -0.16 15.58
CA ILE A 109 -2.13 -0.69 14.42
C ILE A 109 -3.56 -1.04 14.83
N LEU A 110 -3.74 -1.85 15.88
CA LEU A 110 -5.05 -2.26 16.38
C LEU A 110 -5.93 -1.07 16.78
N ARG A 111 -5.36 -0.08 17.48
CA ARG A 111 -6.08 1.16 17.84
C ARG A 111 -6.59 1.89 16.60
N HIS A 112 -5.75 2.02 15.58
CA HIS A 112 -6.14 2.69 14.34
C HIS A 112 -7.32 1.98 13.66
N TYR A 113 -7.27 0.65 13.55
CA TYR A 113 -8.38 -0.14 13.00
C TYR A 113 -9.66 -0.03 13.82
N ILE A 114 -9.57 -0.15 15.14
CA ILE A 114 -10.73 -0.04 16.03
C ILE A 114 -11.35 1.35 15.91
N GLN A 115 -10.54 2.41 15.88
CA GLN A 115 -11.03 3.77 15.73
C GLN A 115 -11.73 3.97 14.39
N GLY A 116 -11.17 3.46 13.29
CA GLY A 116 -11.84 3.50 11.98
C GLY A 116 -13.19 2.76 11.97
N MET A 117 -13.29 1.61 12.63
CA MET A 117 -14.57 0.90 12.78
C MET A 117 -15.59 1.71 13.58
N LEU A 118 -15.17 2.38 14.66
CA LEU A 118 -16.05 3.22 15.47
C LEU A 118 -16.55 4.46 14.71
N GLU A 119 -15.74 5.02 13.83
CA GLU A 119 -16.13 6.16 12.99
C GLU A 119 -17.21 5.78 11.97
N ILE A 120 -17.20 4.55 11.45
CA ILE A 120 -18.24 4.05 10.52
C ILE A 120 -19.60 3.86 11.21
N LEU A 121 -19.60 3.62 12.53
CA LEU A 121 -20.82 3.40 13.31
C LEU A 121 -21.48 4.70 13.81
N ARG A 122 -20.86 5.86 13.57
CA ARG A 122 -21.39 7.18 13.94
C ARG A 122 -22.11 7.83 12.77
#